data_AF-A0A353YDH6-F1
#
_entry.id   AF-A0A353YDH6-F1
#
_cell.length_a   1.000
_cell.length_b   1.000
_cell.length_c   1.000
_cell.angle_alpha   90.00
_cell.angle_beta   90.00
_cell.angle_gamma   90.00
#
_symmetry.space_group_name_H-M   'P 1'
#
loop_
_entity.id
_entity.type
_entity.pdbx_description
1 polymer ?
#
loop_
_entity_poly.entity_id
_entity_poly.type
_entity_poly.pdbx_seq_one_letter_code
_entity_poly.pdbx_strand_id
1 'polypeptide(L)'
;MFSHIWARALAIASAALLLSACKTFSPDGGMSTVAAIAGQGLNKSVVLISSPEEATYAQDRVTRLLKAPLSADAAVQIALLDNRGLQAAYNELGIAEAVMVASSRPPAPSFSISN
;
A
#
# COMPACT_ATOMS: atom_id res chain seq x y z
N MET A 1 -15.62 45.54 10.67
CA MET A 1 -16.14 44.39 9.89
C MET A 1 -15.05 43.71 9.05
N PHE A 2 -14.31 44.44 8.20
CA PHE A 2 -13.24 43.88 7.35
C PHE A 2 -12.07 43.22 8.09
N SER A 3 -11.66 43.75 9.26
CA SER A 3 -10.56 43.18 10.05
C SER A 3 -10.83 41.77 10.59
N HIS A 4 -12.10 41.44 10.90
CA HIS A 4 -12.46 40.10 11.40
C HIS A 4 -12.55 39.07 10.27
N ILE A 5 -12.87 39.52 9.05
CA ILE A 5 -12.93 38.66 7.85
C ILE A 5 -11.52 38.21 7.46
N TRP A 6 -10.56 39.12 7.48
CA TRP A 6 -9.16 38.83 7.17
C TRP A 6 -8.49 37.95 8.24
N ALA A 7 -8.76 38.22 9.53
CA ALA A 7 -8.26 37.38 10.62
C ALA A 7 -8.79 35.93 10.54
N ARG A 8 -10.06 35.75 10.17
CA ARG A 8 -10.67 34.42 9.96
C ARG A 8 -10.07 33.69 8.76
N ALA A 9 -9.89 34.38 7.64
CA ALA A 9 -9.28 33.80 6.45
C ALA A 9 -7.84 33.33 6.72
N LEU A 10 -7.06 34.11 7.47
CA LEU A 10 -5.70 33.76 7.85
C LEU A 10 -5.68 32.53 8.77
N ALA A 11 -6.58 32.46 9.76
CA ALA A 11 -6.71 31.31 10.66
C ALA A 11 -7.06 30.01 9.92
N ILE A 12 -8.00 30.08 8.97
CA ILE A 12 -8.40 28.92 8.14
C ILE A 12 -7.24 28.48 7.24
N ALA A 13 -6.53 29.43 6.62
CA ALA A 13 -5.37 29.12 5.78
C ALA A 13 -4.26 28.44 6.60
N SER A 14 -3.98 28.93 7.81
CA SER A 14 -2.99 28.31 8.71
C SER A 14 -3.42 26.92 9.19
N ALA A 15 -4.71 26.71 9.49
CA ALA A 15 -5.23 25.41 9.88
C ALA A 15 -5.13 24.39 8.72
N ALA A 16 -5.43 24.82 7.49
CA ALA A 16 -5.30 23.97 6.30
C ALA A 16 -3.85 23.53 6.04
N LEU A 17 -2.87 24.41 6.30
CA LEU A 17 -1.44 24.08 6.19
C LEU A 17 -1.00 23.03 7.22
N LEU A 18 -1.54 23.08 8.44
CA LEU A 18 -1.20 22.13 9.52
C LEU A 18 -1.76 20.71 9.29
N LEU A 19 -2.83 20.55 8.51
CA LEU A 19 -3.39 19.24 8.18
C LEU A 19 -2.50 18.38 7.27
N SER A 20 -1.53 18.99 6.56
CA SER A 20 -0.57 18.25 5.72
C SER A 20 0.47 17.44 6.52
N ALA A 21 0.58 17.66 7.83
CA ALA A 21 1.52 16.99 8.71
C ALA A 21 1.05 15.61 9.22
N CYS A 22 -0.19 15.20 8.92
CA CYS A 22 -0.67 13.86 9.24
C CYS A 22 -0.05 12.84 8.27
N LYS A 23 1.06 12.20 8.69
CA LYS A 23 1.67 11.07 7.95
C LYS A 23 0.64 9.95 7.78
N THR A 24 0.13 9.79 6.57
CA THR A 24 -0.76 8.70 6.18
C THR A 24 0.05 7.46 5.83
N PHE A 25 -0.58 6.29 5.92
CA PHE A 25 0.01 5.02 5.46
C PHE A 25 0.24 5.03 3.96
N SER A 26 1.25 4.32 3.47
CA SER A 26 1.36 4.07 2.03
C SER A 26 0.18 3.19 1.59
N PRO A 27 -0.58 3.56 0.55
CA PRO A 27 -1.77 2.82 0.11
C PRO A 27 -1.46 1.42 -0.43
N ASP A 28 -0.20 1.14 -0.74
CA ASP A 28 0.32 -0.13 -1.28
C ASP A 28 1.16 -0.94 -0.28
N GLY A 29 1.26 -0.49 0.99
CA GLY A 29 2.03 -1.18 2.02
C GLY A 29 3.53 -1.35 1.71
N GLY A 30 4.10 -0.47 0.88
CA GLY A 30 5.52 -0.52 0.50
C GLY A 30 5.83 -1.37 -0.74
N MET A 31 4.81 -1.95 -1.39
CA MET A 31 4.97 -2.81 -2.58
C MET A 31 5.56 -2.11 -3.80
N SER A 32 5.41 -0.79 -3.94
CA SER A 32 5.99 -0.02 -5.06
C SER A 32 7.50 -0.21 -5.20
N THR A 33 8.24 -0.30 -4.09
CA THR A 33 9.69 -0.52 -4.12
C THR A 33 10.03 -1.93 -4.61
N VAL A 34 9.28 -2.94 -4.14
CA VAL A 34 9.43 -4.33 -4.59
C VAL A 34 9.10 -4.44 -6.07
N ALA A 35 8.00 -3.84 -6.51
CA ALA A 35 7.58 -3.81 -7.91
C ALA A 35 8.62 -3.13 -8.81
N ALA A 36 9.26 -2.05 -8.35
CA ALA A 36 10.32 -1.37 -9.10
C ALA A 36 11.58 -2.25 -9.25
N ILE A 37 12.06 -2.84 -8.16
CA ILE A 37 13.29 -3.66 -8.17
C ILE A 37 13.07 -4.97 -8.92
N ALA A 38 12.05 -5.74 -8.52
CA ALA A 38 11.76 -7.03 -9.12
C ALA A 38 11.21 -6.89 -10.54
N GLY A 39 10.44 -5.83 -10.83
CA GLY A 39 9.96 -5.54 -12.19
C GLY A 39 11.10 -5.24 -13.16
N GLN A 40 12.11 -4.48 -12.74
CA GLN A 40 13.30 -4.22 -13.56
C GLN A 40 14.16 -5.48 -13.75
N GLY A 41 14.34 -6.28 -12.68
CA GLY A 41 15.19 -7.49 -12.73
C GLY A 41 14.55 -8.67 -13.47
N LEU A 42 13.24 -8.84 -13.36
CA LEU A 42 12.51 -9.96 -13.96
C LEU A 42 11.82 -9.60 -15.28
N ASN A 43 11.68 -8.30 -15.57
CA ASN A 43 10.87 -7.79 -16.68
C ASN A 43 9.43 -8.35 -16.65
N LYS A 44 8.85 -8.45 -15.45
CA LYS A 44 7.52 -9.03 -15.19
C LYS A 44 6.70 -8.19 -14.23
N SER A 45 5.38 -8.38 -14.29
CA SER A 45 4.44 -7.72 -13.40
C SER A 45 4.43 -8.43 -12.05
N VAL A 46 4.83 -7.70 -11.01
CA VAL A 46 4.76 -8.13 -9.61
C VAL A 46 3.53 -7.48 -8.99
N VAL A 47 2.58 -8.29 -8.55
CA VAL A 47 1.30 -7.85 -8.00
C VAL A 47 1.07 -8.57 -6.68
N LEU A 48 0.86 -7.79 -5.62
CA LEU A 48 0.30 -8.29 -4.37
C LEU A 48 -1.21 -8.44 -4.56
N ILE A 49 -1.74 -9.61 -4.25
CA ILE A 49 -3.17 -9.89 -4.32
C ILE A 49 -3.77 -9.60 -2.94
N SER A 50 -4.49 -8.48 -2.82
CA SER A 50 -5.05 -7.97 -1.57
C SER A 50 -6.57 -8.13 -1.50
N SER A 51 -7.24 -8.41 -2.62
CA SER A 51 -8.69 -8.56 -2.69
C SER A 51 -9.15 -9.82 -3.43
N PRO A 52 -10.41 -10.27 -3.21
CA PRO A 52 -11.00 -11.39 -3.94
C PRO A 52 -11.08 -11.13 -5.45
N GLU A 53 -11.31 -9.88 -5.84
CA GLU A 53 -11.41 -9.46 -7.25
C GLU A 53 -10.03 -9.56 -7.93
N GLU A 54 -8.97 -9.12 -7.25
CA GLU A 54 -7.59 -9.25 -7.71
C GLU A 54 -7.18 -10.73 -7.81
N ALA A 55 -7.62 -11.56 -6.87
CA ALA A 55 -7.35 -13.00 -6.91
C ALA A 55 -8.01 -13.65 -8.13
N THR A 56 -9.26 -13.29 -8.42
CA THR A 56 -9.98 -13.77 -9.60
C THR A 56 -9.28 -13.33 -10.88
N TYR A 57 -8.87 -12.07 -10.95
CA TYR A 57 -8.15 -11.52 -12.09
C TYR A 57 -6.77 -12.17 -12.31
N ALA A 58 -6.05 -12.50 -11.23
CA ALA A 58 -4.80 -13.25 -11.31
C ALA A 58 -5.03 -14.66 -11.87
N GLN A 59 -6.07 -15.36 -11.41
CA GLN A 59 -6.44 -16.69 -11.90
C GLN A 59 -6.84 -16.68 -13.38
N ASP A 60 -7.61 -15.69 -13.81
CA ASP A 60 -7.95 -15.48 -15.22
C ASP A 60 -6.70 -15.26 -16.09
N ARG A 61 -5.70 -14.56 -15.54
CA ARG A 61 -4.43 -14.34 -16.21
C ARG A 61 -3.64 -15.63 -16.37
N VAL A 62 -3.50 -16.40 -15.30
CA VAL A 62 -2.82 -17.71 -15.32
C VAL A 62 -3.49 -18.60 -16.35
N THR A 63 -4.81 -18.70 -16.31
CA THR A 63 -5.61 -19.48 -17.27
C THR A 63 -5.35 -19.03 -18.71
N ARG A 64 -5.26 -17.73 -18.97
CA ARG A 64 -4.96 -17.20 -20.31
C ARG A 64 -3.56 -17.54 -20.78
N LEU A 65 -2.56 -17.45 -19.90
CA LEU A 65 -1.16 -17.77 -20.22
C LEU A 65 -0.98 -19.25 -20.53
N LEU A 66 -1.72 -20.14 -19.86
CA LEU A 66 -1.69 -21.58 -20.07
C LEU A 66 -2.39 -22.03 -21.37
N LYS A 67 -3.17 -21.16 -22.04
CA LYS A 67 -3.81 -21.49 -23.33
C LYS A 67 -2.83 -21.50 -24.51
N ALA A 68 -1.62 -20.96 -24.33
CA ALA A 68 -0.56 -20.96 -25.33
C ALA A 68 0.56 -21.95 -24.91
N PRO A 69 1.42 -22.38 -25.85
CA PRO A 69 2.63 -23.13 -25.51
C PRO A 69 3.45 -22.37 -24.45
N LEU A 70 3.80 -23.06 -23.35
CA LEU A 70 4.39 -22.43 -22.18
C LEU A 70 5.84 -21.98 -22.47
N SER A 71 6.04 -20.66 -22.55
CA SER A 71 7.38 -20.08 -22.59
C SER A 71 7.97 -19.92 -21.18
N ALA A 72 9.29 -19.86 -21.08
CA ALA A 72 9.98 -19.59 -19.81
C ALA A 72 9.45 -18.29 -19.16
N ASP A 73 9.20 -17.27 -19.99
CA ASP A 73 8.66 -16.00 -19.51
C ASP A 73 7.26 -16.11 -18.94
N ALA A 74 6.38 -16.87 -19.60
CA ALA A 74 5.02 -17.12 -19.11
C ALA A 74 5.05 -17.93 -17.81
N ALA A 75 5.95 -18.91 -17.70
CA ALA A 75 6.12 -19.70 -16.48
C ALA A 75 6.53 -18.83 -15.28
N VAL A 76 7.46 -17.90 -15.46
CA VAL A 76 7.84 -16.94 -14.39
C VAL A 76 6.65 -16.06 -14.01
N GLN A 77 5.88 -15.56 -14.98
CA GLN A 77 4.71 -14.73 -14.68
C GLN A 77 3.64 -15.49 -13.91
N ILE A 78 3.41 -16.76 -14.25
CA ILE A 78 2.48 -17.64 -13.53
C ILE A 78 3.00 -17.87 -12.10
N ALA A 79 4.28 -18.17 -11.93
CA ALA A 79 4.88 -18.38 -10.63
C ALA A 79 4.75 -17.14 -9.72
N LEU A 80 4.91 -15.93 -10.26
CA LEU A 80 4.72 -14.70 -9.48
C LEU A 80 3.26 -14.49 -9.04
N LEU A 81 2.28 -14.93 -9.83
CA LEU A 81 0.85 -14.76 -9.53
C LEU A 81 0.30 -15.84 -8.59
N ASP A 82 0.76 -17.09 -8.71
CA ASP A 82 0.15 -18.23 -8.00
C ASP A 82 0.98 -18.72 -6.78
N ASN A 83 2.20 -18.20 -6.57
CA ASN A 83 3.03 -18.61 -5.44
C ASN A 83 2.53 -18.03 -4.11
N ARG A 84 1.93 -18.89 -3.27
CA ARG A 84 1.41 -18.52 -1.94
C ARG A 84 2.48 -18.06 -0.95
N GLY A 85 3.68 -18.62 -0.99
CA GLY A 85 4.79 -18.20 -0.14
C GLY A 85 5.27 -16.80 -0.47
N LEU A 86 5.31 -16.47 -1.75
CA LEU A 86 5.64 -15.13 -2.23
C LEU A 86 4.57 -14.10 -1.83
N GLN A 87 3.29 -14.44 -2.00
CA GLN A 87 2.17 -13.58 -1.58
C GLN A 87 2.16 -13.37 -0.06
N ALA A 88 2.51 -14.38 0.73
CA ALA A 88 2.68 -14.24 2.18
C ALA A 88 3.82 -13.26 2.52
N ALA A 89 4.98 -13.39 1.87
CA ALA A 89 6.09 -12.47 2.07
C ALA A 89 5.76 -11.02 1.70
N TYR A 90 4.95 -10.80 0.65
CA TYR A 90 4.43 -9.47 0.31
C TYR A 90 3.48 -8.91 1.37
N ASN A 91 2.68 -9.76 2.00
CA ASN A 91 1.80 -9.32 3.09
C ASN A 91 2.59 -8.95 4.36
N GLU A 92 3.67 -9.67 4.66
CA GLU A 92 4.56 -9.34 5.79
C GLU A 92 5.22 -7.95 5.64
N LEU A 93 5.52 -7.51 4.41
CA LEU A 93 5.99 -6.15 4.16
C LEU A 93 4.96 -5.09 4.60
N GLY A 94 3.69 -5.31 4.31
CA GLY A 94 2.60 -4.43 4.75
C GLY A 94 2.47 -4.38 6.28
N ILE A 95 2.64 -5.52 6.96
CA ILE A 95 2.66 -5.59 8.43
C ILE A 95 3.85 -4.81 9.00
N ALA A 96 5.04 -4.97 8.40
CA ALA A 96 6.24 -4.26 8.84
C ALA A 96 6.10 -2.74 8.71
N GLU A 97 5.45 -2.24 7.66
CA GLU A 97 5.15 -0.81 7.53
C GLU A 97 4.14 -0.34 8.60
N ALA A 98 3.10 -1.12 8.88
CA ALA A 98 2.15 -0.80 9.95
C ALA A 98 2.84 -0.68 11.33
N VAL A 99 3.77 -1.58 11.64
CA VAL A 99 4.58 -1.54 12.87
C VAL A 99 5.52 -0.33 12.89
N MET A 100 6.18 -0.04 11.78
CA MET A 100 7.05 1.15 11.65
C MET A 100 6.26 2.45 11.87
N VAL A 101 5.08 2.56 11.28
CA VAL A 101 4.21 3.72 11.49
C VAL A 101 3.74 3.80 12.94
N ALA A 102 3.31 2.68 13.55
CA ALA A 102 2.89 2.65 14.95
C ALA A 102 4.02 3.07 15.91
N SER A 103 5.25 2.57 15.71
CA SER A 103 6.41 2.92 16.53
C SER A 103 6.88 4.36 16.37
N SER A 104 6.62 4.98 15.21
CA SER A 104 6.94 6.39 14.95
C SER A 104 5.95 7.38 15.57
N ARG A 105 4.81 6.91 16.10
CA ARG A 105 3.74 7.77 16.62
C ARG A 105 3.96 8.06 18.12
N PRO A 106 3.60 9.28 18.58
CA PRO A 106 3.50 9.55 20.01
C PRO A 106 2.54 8.58 20.72
N PRO A 107 2.73 8.33 22.03
CA PRO A 107 1.86 7.44 22.80
C PRO A 107 0.38 7.82 22.67
N ALA A 108 -0.50 6.83 22.56
CA ALA A 108 -1.94 7.08 22.52
C ALA A 108 -2.39 7.75 23.83
N PRO A 109 -3.23 8.81 23.78
CA PRO A 109 -3.74 9.42 24.99
C PRO A 109 -4.61 8.42 25.76
N SER A 110 -4.35 8.25 27.05
CA SER A 110 -5.17 7.45 27.95
C SER A 110 -6.14 8.35 28.72
N PHE A 111 -7.42 8.04 28.68
CA PHE A 111 -8.43 8.68 29.52
C PHE A 111 -8.88 7.68 30.60
N SER A 112 -8.89 8.12 31.86
CA SER A 112 -9.46 7.36 32.97
C SER A 112 -10.47 8.24 33.69
N ILE A 113 -11.64 7.67 34.00
CA ILE A 113 -12.67 8.31 34.82
C ILE A 113 -12.56 7.69 36.21
N SER A 114 -12.19 8.53 37.20
CA SER A 114 -12.32 8.20 38.61
C SER A 114 -13.63 8.76 39.14
N ASN A 115 -14.30 7.96 39.98
CA ASN A 115 -15.52 8.29 40.70
C ASN A 115 -15.20 9.10 41.97
#